data_AF-A0A3A9G2H4-F1
#
_entry.id   AF-A0A3A9G2H4-F1
#
_cell.length_a   1.000
_cell.length_b   1.000
_cell.length_c   1.000
_cell.angle_alpha   90.00
_cell.angle_beta   90.00
_cell.angle_gamma   90.00
#
_symmetry.space_group_name_H-M   'P 1'
#
loop_
_entity.id
_entity.type
_entity.pdbx_description
1 polymer ?
#
loop_
_entity_poly.entity_id
_entity_poly.type
_entity_poly.pdbx_seq_one_letter_code
_entity_poly.pdbx_strand_id
1 'polypeptide(L)' 'MIINAGEIKTGSQLAEADGFLWDVVEIVKETPKTITVRLCSDFSSFEKHWKTKRDGTPRGIIKSFRKSSKLYGIL' A
#
# COMPACT_ATOMS: atom_id res chain seq x y z
N MET A 1 4.77 -1.90 13.57
CA MET A 1 3.81 -1.62 14.67
C MET A 1 2.39 -1.88 14.18
N ILE A 2 1.40 -2.01 15.07
CA ILE A 2 -0.02 -2.08 14.65
C ILE A 2 -0.54 -0.65 14.51
N ILE A 3 -0.98 -0.27 13.31
CA ILE A 3 -1.56 1.04 12.99
C ILE A 3 -3.03 0.89 12.60
N ASN A 4 -3.82 1.95 12.71
CA ASN A 4 -5.09 2.01 11.98
C ASN A 4 -4.81 2.36 10.52
N ALA A 5 -5.57 1.78 9.60
CA ALA A 5 -5.42 2.10 8.18
C ALA A 5 -5.66 3.59 7.89
N GLY A 6 -6.46 4.29 8.69
CA GLY A 6 -6.67 5.73 8.55
C GLY A 6 -5.44 6.59 8.83
N GLU A 7 -4.37 6.02 9.38
CA GLU A 7 -3.10 6.71 9.66
C GLU A 7 -2.09 6.55 8.51
N ILE A 8 -2.42 5.75 7.49
CA ILE A 8 -1.55 5.52 6.33
C ILE A 8 -1.29 6.83 5.59
N LYS A 9 -0.03 7.06 5.23
CA LYS A 9 0.42 8.14 4.35
C LYS A 9 1.31 7.57 3.24
N THR A 10 1.53 8.35 2.17
CA THR A 10 2.57 8.02 1.19
C THR A 10 3.93 7.91 1.89
N GLY A 11 4.69 6.87 1.57
CA GLY A 11 5.96 6.53 2.22
C GLY A 11 5.82 5.56 3.39
N SER A 12 4.61 5.31 3.89
CA SER A 12 4.38 4.24 4.86
C SER A 12 4.65 2.87 4.24
N GLN A 13 4.97 1.89 5.09
CA GLN A 13 5.09 0.49 4.71
C GLN A 13 4.04 -0.35 5.41
N LEU A 14 3.47 -1.32 4.69
CA LEU A 14 2.47 -2.26 5.20
C LEU A 14 2.98 -3.70 5.06
N ALA A 15 2.86 -4.49 6.10
CA ALA A 15 3.18 -5.90 6.07
C ALA A 15 1.91 -6.75 5.96
N GLU A 16 1.92 -7.75 5.09
CA GLU A 16 0.90 -8.80 5.08
C GLU A 16 1.26 -9.94 6.05
N ALA A 17 0.30 -10.85 6.28
CA ALA A 17 0.43 -11.92 7.27
C ALA A 17 1.54 -12.94 6.92
N ASP A 18 1.90 -13.03 5.64
CA ASP A 18 3.02 -13.83 5.13
C ASP A 18 4.39 -13.13 5.28
N GLY A 19 4.42 -11.95 5.88
CA GLY A 19 5.62 -11.14 6.05
C GLY A 19 5.98 -10.31 4.81
N PHE A 20 5.16 -10.32 3.75
CA PHE A 20 5.43 -9.55 2.55
C PHE A 20 5.25 -8.05 2.82
N LEU A 21 6.25 -7.26 2.45
CA LEU A 21 6.30 -5.82 2.73
C LEU A 21 5.89 -5.01 1.49
N TRP A 22 5.03 -4.03 1.71
CA TRP A 22 4.50 -3.15 0.67
C TRP A 22 4.80 -1.70 0.97
N ASP A 23 5.27 -0.97 -0.02
CA ASP A 23 5.42 0.48 0.03
C ASP A 23 4.12 1.14 -0.42
N VAL A 24 3.62 2.07 0.39
CA VAL A 24 2.50 2.94 0.01
C VAL A 24 3.05 4.09 -0.84
N VAL A 25 2.83 4.02 -2.15
CA VAL A 25 3.37 5.03 -3.08
C VAL A 25 2.39 6.15 -3.40
N GLU A 26 1.10 5.92 -3.18
CA GLU A 26 0.03 6.87 -3.52
C GLU A 26 -1.22 6.60 -2.69
N ILE A 27 -1.88 7.67 -2.20
CA ILE A 27 -3.27 7.62 -1.75
C ILE A 27 -4.16 7.93 -2.95
N VAL A 28 -4.80 6.90 -3.50
CA VAL A 28 -5.63 6.99 -4.72
C VAL A 28 -6.98 7.65 -4.42
N LYS A 29 -7.57 7.35 -3.26
CA LYS A 29 -8.85 7.92 -2.83
C LYS A 29 -8.99 7.81 -1.32
N GLU A 30 -9.51 8.86 -0.72
CA GLU A 30 -9.81 8.86 0.72
C GLU A 30 -11.24 9.35 0.97
N THR A 31 -11.93 8.67 1.87
CA THR A 31 -13.27 9.04 2.35
C THR A 31 -13.26 9.09 3.87
N PRO A 32 -14.35 9.54 4.53
CA PRO A 32 -14.44 9.49 5.99
C PRO A 32 -14.29 8.07 6.57
N LYS A 33 -14.64 7.02 5.81
CA LYS A 33 -14.65 5.62 6.30
C LYS A 33 -13.55 4.74 5.71
N THR A 34 -13.00 5.12 4.55
CA THR A 34 -12.09 4.26 3.79
C THR A 34 -10.88 5.03 3.28
N ILE A 35 -9.78 4.32 3.11
CA ILE A 35 -8.60 4.79 2.39
C ILE A 35 -8.25 3.76 1.31
N THR A 36 -8.01 4.23 0.10
CA THR A 36 -7.60 3.43 -1.04
C THR A 36 -6.20 3.86 -1.43
N VAL A 37 -5.28 2.92 -1.45
CA VAL A 37 -3.85 3.16 -1.67
C VAL A 37 -3.31 2.30 -2.80
N ARG A 38 -2.26 2.80 -3.45
CA ARG A 38 -1.43 2.04 -4.36
C ARG A 38 -0.24 1.49 -3.59
N LEU A 39 -0.08 0.18 -3.65
CA LEU A 39 0.98 -0.56 -2.99
C LEU A 39 1.97 -1.08 -4.04
N CYS A 40 3.25 -0.92 -3.75
CA CYS A 40 4.33 -1.43 -4.60
C CYS A 40 5.33 -2.25 -3.78
N SER A 41 6.05 -3.11 -4.48
CA SER A 41 7.15 -3.90 -3.95
C SER A 41 8.06 -4.29 -5.12
N ASP A 42 9.10 -3.50 -5.36
CA ASP A 42 10.01 -3.68 -6.50
C ASP A 42 10.88 -4.94 -6.37
N PHE A 43 11.00 -5.51 -5.17
CA PHE A 43 11.68 -6.80 -4.94
C PHE A 43 10.81 -8.03 -5.23
N SER A 44 9.53 -7.83 -5.57
CA SER A 44 8.61 -8.90 -5.92
C SER A 44 9.05 -9.61 -7.21
N SER A 45 8.93 -10.94 -7.28
CA SER A 45 9.06 -11.64 -8.57
C SER A 45 7.89 -11.37 -9.53
N PHE A 46 6.79 -10.82 -9.02
CA PHE A 46 5.64 -10.42 -9.83
C PHE A 46 5.77 -8.96 -10.25
N GLU A 47 6.03 -8.74 -11.54
CA GLU A 47 6.16 -7.41 -12.14
C GLU A 47 4.92 -6.51 -11.88
N LYS A 48 3.75 -7.11 -11.65
CA LYS A 48 2.52 -6.37 -11.28
C LYS A 48 2.59 -5.63 -9.95
N HIS A 49 3.52 -6.01 -9.08
CA HIS A 49 3.74 -5.35 -7.79
C HIS A 49 4.72 -4.19 -7.90
N TRP A 50 5.43 -4.02 -9.02
CA TRP A 50 6.47 -2.98 -9.13
C TRP A 50 5.86 -1.58 -9.28
N LYS A 51 6.63 -0.55 -8.97
CA LYS A 51 6.22 0.85 -9.01
C LYS A 51 5.98 1.37 -10.42
N THR A 52 6.83 0.97 -11.36
CA THR A 52 6.80 1.41 -12.75
C THR A 52 6.84 0.22 -13.69
N LYS A 53 6.04 0.29 -14.76
CA LYS A 53 6.19 -0.58 -15.92
C LYS A 53 7.44 -0.19 -16.71
N ARG A 54 7.85 -1.05 -17.65
CA ARG A 54 8.90 -0.75 -18.64
C ARG A 54 8.63 0.52 -19.47
N ASP A 55 7.36 0.90 -19.64
CA ASP A 55 6.92 2.09 -20.38
C ASP A 55 6.86 3.37 -19.52
N GLY A 56 7.28 3.31 -18.25
CA GLY A 56 7.27 4.45 -17.33
C GLY A 56 5.92 4.74 -16.67
N THR A 57 4.85 4.01 -17.01
CA THR A 57 3.55 4.21 -16.35
C THR A 57 3.52 3.59 -14.95
N PRO A 58 2.81 4.20 -13.98
CA PRO A 58 2.67 3.64 -12.64
C PRO A 58 1.97 2.28 -12.64
N ARG A 59 2.48 1.34 -11.84
CA ARG A 59 1.86 0.01 -11.62
C ARG A 59 1.54 -0.18 -10.15
N GLY A 60 1.85 -1.32 -9.54
CA GLY A 60 1.41 -1.66 -8.19
C GLY A 60 -0.04 -2.09 -8.11
N ILE A 61 -0.43 -2.55 -6.92
CA ILE A 61 -1.76 -3.05 -6.62
C ILE A 61 -2.58 -1.97 -5.91
N ILE A 62 -3.86 -1.87 -6.24
CA ILE A 62 -4.78 -0.94 -5.58
C ILE A 62 -5.51 -1.70 -4.49
N LYS A 63 -5.44 -1.21 -3.25
CA LYS A 63 -6.10 -1.84 -2.10
C LYS A 63 -6.89 -0.81 -1.31
N SER A 64 -8.09 -1.18 -0.90
CA SER A 64 -8.95 -0.34 -0.07
C SER A 64 -9.08 -0.93 1.33
N PHE A 65 -8.98 -0.07 2.33
CA PHE A 65 -9.11 -0.43 3.74
C PHE A 65 -10.20 0.41 4.39
N ARG A 66 -10.89 -0.15 5.39
CA ARG A 66 -11.66 0.66 6.34
C ARG A 66 -10.66 1.37 7.25
N LYS A 67 -10.87 2.65 7.53
CA LYS A 67 -9.94 3.43 8.38
C LYS A 67 -9.75 2.84 9.77
N SER A 68 -10.75 2.11 10.29
CA SER A 68 -10.70 1.43 11.58
C SER A 68 -9.98 0.07 11.55
N SER A 69 -9.59 -0.44 10.39
CA SER A 69 -8.87 -1.71 10.28
C SER A 69 -7.48 -1.59 10.90
N LYS A 70 -7.09 -2.61 11.67
CA LYS A 70 -5.74 -2.73 12.23
C LYS A 70 -4.84 -3.42 11.22
N LEU A 71 -3.69 -2.80 10.94
CA LEU A 71 -2.70 -3.29 9.98
C LEU A 71 -1.33 -3.31 10.64
N TYR A 72 -0.49 -4.24 10.21
CA TYR A 72 0.94 -4.16 10.51
C TYR A 72 1.56 -3.15 9.55
N GLY A 73 2.15 -2.09 10.10
CA GLY A 73 2.78 -1.07 9.29
C GLY A 73 3.83 -0.24 10.02
N ILE A 74 4.52 0.58 9.24
CA ILE A 74 5.50 1.58 9.63
C ILE A 74 5.07 2.88 8.94
N LEU A 75 5.00 3.99 9.68
CA LEU A 75 4.40 5.24 9.22
C LEU A 75 5.36 6.15 8.47
#